data_AF-A0A644F4D3-F1
#
_entry.id   AF-A0A644F4D3-F1
#
_cell.length_a   1.000
_cell.length_b   1.000
_cell.length_c   1.000
_cell.angle_alpha   90.00
_cell.angle_beta   90.00
_cell.angle_gamma   90.00
#
_symmetry.space_group_name_H-M   'P 1'
#
loop_
_entity.id
_entity.type
_entity.pdbx_description
1 polymer ?
#
loop_
_entity_poly.entity_id
_entity_poly.type
_entity_poly.pdbx_seq_one_letter_code
_entity_poly.pdbx_strand_id
1 'polypeptide(L)'
;MLMSMSIVLLLVRSSASASCEVDYCTECVPDYPDNCMICQDDYKLDVETGKCVPCPKGTWGPRCSTRKCWFTTRVHCLECGYTDRCWTCEDGYYVTWYGGCGACAEGTGGYECQDLRCGNVTLPNCEVCSSATRDACGLCKDSYKLIPETNKCEACPDGRIGPECISMRCLATTRDYCLECLSGTNRCSRCYDDFHPNELGKCVQCQGNTGGYNCEKTKCNGKISENCATCYSAEDAILEPGACKVCKDGYYKESSNSITCTPCPDNRLSDGITCNAVLCSGTRQENCQTCAESGTACRLCFNGYSPNETGSCTPCPDGKGGPNCVGTKCTADQLTLVDDCRFCGDDGACVQCAAGFMLDNKECVPVNGCQSPNCRSCTVTERTETCKRCQKGYYVVGGRCARCVGNCLDCKSASICVACEDGYTLTADVCVLNSPDVDVDSCSISNCLACLANSRDVCATCSSGYLWNANEKACVVACPDTNCIDCNQSTGECSACGVGYGMQGALCYPCTISDCSSCSFRTDSRTGKSIEICTQCSFGELTAYGQCKEIVRVGRRTVLISSVSATVLVLLACIGIGLFFIFRRRSPRLDAASEALSVETLQEHELSRQC
;
A
#
# COMPACT_ATOMS: atom_id res chain seq x y z
N MET A 1 82.55 -17.60 -29.85
CA MET A 1 82.30 -18.30 -28.57
C MET A 1 80.80 -18.30 -28.33
N LEU A 2 80.20 -19.42 -27.92
CA LEU A 2 79.08 -19.54 -26.95
C LEU A 2 77.80 -18.69 -27.22
N MET A 3 76.55 -19.20 -27.32
CA MET A 3 75.93 -20.49 -26.95
C MET A 3 74.57 -20.67 -27.69
N SER A 4 74.03 -21.90 -27.74
CA SER A 4 72.59 -22.32 -27.86
C SER A 4 71.60 -21.39 -28.59
N MET A 5 70.87 -21.74 -29.66
CA MET A 5 70.35 -23.04 -30.13
C MET A 5 69.54 -23.84 -29.09
N SER A 6 68.21 -23.72 -29.16
CA SER A 6 67.24 -24.67 -28.62
C SER A 6 66.21 -24.99 -29.71
N ILE A 7 66.20 -26.23 -30.16
CA ILE A 7 65.29 -26.75 -31.19
C ILE A 7 64.00 -27.20 -30.49
N VAL A 8 62.85 -26.65 -30.88
CA VAL A 8 61.53 -27.17 -30.47
C VAL A 8 61.01 -28.09 -31.57
N LEU A 9 60.54 -29.28 -31.17
CA LEU A 9 60.20 -30.36 -32.09
C LEU A 9 59.00 -30.05 -32.98
N LEU A 10 59.07 -30.61 -34.19
CA LEU A 10 57.92 -30.87 -35.06
C LEU A 10 56.87 -31.74 -34.33
N LEU A 11 55.67 -31.20 -34.16
CA LEU A 11 54.44 -32.00 -34.08
C LEU A 11 53.48 -31.51 -35.15
N VAL A 12 53.67 -32.00 -36.37
CA VAL A 12 52.63 -31.98 -37.40
C VAL A 12 51.53 -32.94 -36.96
N ARG A 13 50.58 -32.44 -36.17
CA ARG A 13 49.27 -33.08 -36.05
C ARG A 13 48.42 -32.61 -37.22
N SER A 14 48.21 -33.51 -38.16
CA SER A 14 47.12 -33.44 -39.12
C SER A 14 45.81 -33.28 -38.34
N SER A 15 45.22 -32.08 -38.37
CA SER A 15 43.83 -31.87 -38.01
C SER A 15 42.97 -32.61 -39.04
N ALA A 16 42.56 -33.83 -38.69
CA ALA A 16 41.45 -34.48 -39.34
C ALA A 16 40.25 -33.51 -39.30
N SER A 17 39.55 -33.37 -40.42
CA SER A 17 38.29 -32.66 -40.46
C SER A 17 37.33 -33.31 -39.46
N ALA A 18 36.98 -32.60 -38.39
CA ALA A 18 35.85 -32.97 -37.56
C ALA A 18 34.61 -32.92 -38.46
N SER A 19 34.00 -34.06 -38.73
CA SER A 19 32.71 -34.10 -39.42
C SER A 19 31.66 -33.52 -38.48
N CYS A 20 30.86 -32.60 -39.00
CA CYS A 20 29.72 -32.00 -38.30
C CYS A 20 28.78 -33.11 -37.80
N GLU A 21 28.53 -33.21 -36.49
CA GLU A 21 27.70 -34.26 -35.87
C GLU A 21 26.21 -33.84 -35.72
N VAL A 22 25.78 -32.83 -36.48
CA VAL A 22 24.40 -32.34 -36.49
C VAL A 22 23.64 -32.87 -37.70
N ASP A 23 22.59 -33.64 -37.43
CA ASP A 23 21.68 -34.15 -38.46
C ASP A 23 21.14 -33.03 -39.36
N TYR A 24 21.10 -33.30 -40.67
CA TYR A 24 20.66 -32.37 -41.72
C TYR A 24 21.42 -31.04 -41.79
N CYS A 25 22.63 -30.97 -41.22
CA CYS A 25 23.53 -29.83 -41.37
C CYS A 25 24.46 -29.97 -42.60
N THR A 26 24.72 -28.89 -43.31
CA THR A 26 25.76 -28.80 -44.37
C THR A 26 27.03 -28.12 -43.89
N GLU A 27 26.95 -27.20 -42.92
CA GLU A 27 28.12 -26.50 -42.38
C GLU A 27 27.93 -26.22 -40.88
N CYS A 28 28.84 -26.74 -40.04
CA CYS A 28 28.85 -26.51 -38.59
C CYS A 28 29.53 -25.18 -38.23
N VAL A 29 29.23 -24.67 -37.04
CA VAL A 29 29.92 -23.50 -36.46
C VAL A 29 31.39 -23.87 -36.16
N PRO A 30 32.39 -23.06 -36.56
CA PRO A 30 33.78 -23.28 -36.20
C PRO A 30 33.95 -23.43 -34.68
N ASP A 31 34.79 -24.39 -34.25
CA ASP A 31 35.04 -24.78 -32.86
C ASP A 31 33.84 -25.38 -32.08
N TYR A 32 32.64 -25.47 -32.68
CA TYR A 32 31.43 -26.05 -32.06
C TYR A 32 30.74 -27.08 -32.98
N PRO A 33 31.23 -28.34 -33.05
CA PRO A 33 30.73 -29.36 -33.98
C PRO A 33 29.31 -29.87 -33.68
N ASP A 34 28.73 -29.49 -32.52
CA ASP A 34 27.36 -29.79 -32.11
C ASP A 34 26.33 -28.74 -32.58
N ASN A 35 26.79 -27.62 -33.17
CA ASN A 35 25.95 -26.50 -33.60
C ASN A 35 26.03 -26.29 -35.11
N CYS A 36 24.88 -26.22 -35.77
CA CYS A 36 24.81 -25.98 -37.20
C CYS A 36 24.78 -24.49 -37.55
N MET A 37 25.43 -24.11 -38.65
CA MET A 37 25.39 -22.77 -39.25
C MET A 37 24.52 -22.73 -40.52
N ILE A 38 24.59 -23.78 -41.35
CA ILE A 38 23.80 -23.92 -42.59
C ILE A 38 23.19 -25.33 -42.64
N CYS A 39 21.86 -25.41 -42.75
CA CYS A 39 21.12 -26.66 -42.91
C CYS A 39 20.98 -27.07 -44.38
N GLN A 40 20.74 -28.37 -44.59
CA GLN A 40 20.31 -28.93 -45.88
C GLN A 40 18.96 -28.33 -46.31
N ASP A 41 18.68 -28.37 -47.61
CA ASP A 41 17.36 -28.04 -48.14
C ASP A 41 16.26 -28.83 -47.40
N ASP A 42 15.13 -28.17 -47.17
CA ASP A 42 13.95 -28.66 -46.44
C ASP A 42 14.08 -28.65 -44.90
N TYR A 43 15.17 -28.10 -44.37
CA TYR A 43 15.39 -27.85 -42.94
C TYR A 43 15.78 -26.39 -42.66
N LYS A 44 15.39 -25.86 -41.50
CA LYS A 44 15.83 -24.56 -40.98
C LYS A 44 16.60 -24.72 -39.67
N LEU A 45 17.51 -23.79 -39.40
CA LEU A 45 18.18 -23.69 -38.11
C LEU A 45 17.18 -23.21 -37.04
N ASP A 46 17.09 -23.97 -35.97
CA ASP A 46 16.44 -23.56 -34.72
C ASP A 46 17.48 -22.80 -33.87
N VAL A 47 17.19 -21.52 -33.61
CA VAL A 47 18.17 -20.57 -33.03
C VAL A 47 18.40 -20.81 -31.54
N GLU A 48 17.47 -21.46 -30.84
CA GLU A 48 17.60 -21.76 -29.41
C GLU A 48 18.36 -23.07 -29.17
N THR A 49 18.21 -24.05 -30.07
CA THR A 49 18.80 -25.40 -29.93
C THR A 49 20.03 -25.66 -30.80
N GLY A 50 20.33 -24.80 -31.78
CA GLY A 50 21.48 -24.94 -32.69
C GLY A 50 21.32 -26.06 -33.74
N LYS A 51 20.14 -26.65 -33.87
CA LYS A 51 19.86 -27.84 -34.70
C LYS A 51 18.99 -27.54 -35.90
N CYS A 52 19.08 -28.39 -36.93
CA CYS A 52 18.23 -28.32 -38.11
C CYS A 52 16.89 -29.02 -37.87
N VAL A 53 15.79 -28.27 -37.98
CA VAL A 53 14.41 -28.79 -37.84
C VAL A 53 13.69 -28.74 -39.20
N PRO A 54 12.78 -29.69 -39.50
CA PRO A 54 12.07 -29.71 -40.79
C PRO A 54 11.29 -28.43 -41.06
N CYS A 55 11.20 -28.04 -42.34
CA CYS A 55 10.40 -26.89 -42.75
C CYS A 55 8.91 -27.03 -42.38
N PRO A 56 8.23 -25.93 -42.00
CA PRO A 56 6.78 -25.92 -41.81
C PRO A 56 6.02 -26.47 -43.03
N LYS A 57 4.92 -27.20 -42.82
CA LYS A 57 4.22 -27.91 -43.89
C LYS A 57 3.87 -27.00 -45.09
N GLY A 58 4.46 -27.34 -46.23
CA GLY A 58 4.27 -26.64 -47.51
C GLY A 58 5.35 -25.63 -47.87
N THR A 59 6.40 -25.47 -47.05
CA THR A 59 7.59 -24.70 -47.39
C THR A 59 8.85 -25.58 -47.52
N TRP A 60 9.84 -25.13 -48.31
CA TRP A 60 11.07 -25.87 -48.61
C TRP A 60 12.20 -24.94 -49.09
N GLY A 61 13.37 -25.52 -49.40
CA GLY A 61 14.55 -24.80 -49.87
C GLY A 61 15.26 -23.98 -48.78
N PRO A 62 16.21 -23.10 -49.13
CA PRO A 62 17.06 -22.42 -48.15
C PRO A 62 16.24 -21.60 -47.17
N ARG A 63 16.49 -21.84 -45.87
CA ARG A 63 15.78 -21.24 -44.72
C ARG A 63 14.26 -21.45 -44.70
N CYS A 64 13.74 -22.40 -45.48
CA CYS A 64 12.30 -22.63 -45.67
C CYS A 64 11.54 -21.48 -46.34
N SER A 65 12.22 -20.57 -47.04
CA SER A 65 11.58 -19.38 -47.62
C SER A 65 10.77 -19.65 -48.89
N THR A 66 10.76 -20.85 -49.48
CA THR A 66 9.99 -21.14 -50.70
C THR A 66 8.68 -21.88 -50.38
N ARG A 67 7.55 -21.39 -50.87
CA ARG A 67 6.20 -21.98 -50.69
C ARG A 67 5.55 -22.37 -52.02
N LYS A 68 4.74 -23.43 -52.01
CA LYS A 68 3.93 -23.87 -53.17
C LYS A 68 2.55 -23.25 -53.04
N CYS A 69 2.25 -22.30 -53.90
CA CYS A 69 0.88 -21.94 -54.21
C CYS A 69 0.32 -22.95 -55.23
N TRP A 70 -0.93 -22.78 -55.65
CA TRP A 70 -1.71 -23.77 -56.40
C TRP A 70 -1.03 -24.22 -57.71
N PHE A 71 -0.55 -23.26 -58.51
CA PHE A 71 0.11 -23.48 -59.80
C PHE A 71 1.52 -22.87 -59.90
N THR A 72 1.95 -22.11 -58.89
CA THR A 72 3.24 -21.40 -58.86
C THR A 72 3.99 -21.58 -57.54
N THR A 73 5.32 -21.40 -57.58
CA THR A 73 6.16 -21.32 -56.39
C THR A 73 6.47 -19.86 -56.06
N ARG A 74 6.49 -19.50 -54.78
CA ARG A 74 6.74 -18.13 -54.30
C ARG A 74 7.80 -18.16 -53.21
N VAL A 75 8.83 -17.33 -53.34
CA VAL A 75 9.89 -17.16 -52.33
C VAL A 75 9.51 -16.02 -51.39
N HIS A 76 9.91 -16.12 -50.13
CA HIS A 76 9.59 -15.24 -48.99
C HIS A 76 8.08 -15.08 -48.74
N CYS A 77 7.27 -16.07 -49.11
CA CYS A 77 5.81 -16.02 -49.02
C CYS A 77 5.29 -16.86 -47.85
N LEU A 78 4.74 -16.18 -46.83
CA LEU A 78 4.14 -16.83 -45.67
C LEU A 78 2.77 -17.42 -45.99
N GLU A 79 1.90 -16.71 -46.74
CA GLU A 79 0.57 -17.22 -47.11
C GLU A 79 0.19 -17.01 -48.58
N CYS A 80 -0.32 -18.06 -49.24
CA CYS A 80 -0.87 -18.00 -50.59
C CYS A 80 -2.38 -17.67 -50.56
N GLY A 81 -2.81 -16.65 -51.30
CA GLY A 81 -4.22 -16.39 -51.57
C GLY A 81 -4.78 -17.24 -52.72
N TYR A 82 -6.09 -17.18 -52.92
CA TYR A 82 -6.84 -17.99 -53.90
C TYR A 82 -6.45 -17.83 -55.39
N THR A 83 -5.54 -16.91 -55.72
CA THR A 83 -5.15 -16.56 -57.10
C THR A 83 -3.64 -16.67 -57.33
N ASP A 84 -2.94 -17.50 -56.56
CA ASP A 84 -1.47 -17.66 -56.63
C ASP A 84 -0.66 -16.39 -56.35
N ARG A 85 -1.31 -15.39 -55.76
CA ARG A 85 -0.69 -14.19 -55.19
C ARG A 85 -0.36 -14.46 -53.73
N CYS A 86 0.80 -14.02 -53.29
CA CYS A 86 1.13 -13.99 -51.88
C CYS A 86 0.25 -12.95 -51.16
N TRP A 87 -0.29 -13.31 -49.99
CA TRP A 87 -1.04 -12.40 -49.10
C TRP A 87 -0.14 -11.76 -48.04
N THR A 88 0.82 -12.51 -47.51
CA THR A 88 1.74 -12.06 -46.48
C THR A 88 3.15 -12.58 -46.79
N CYS A 89 4.14 -11.71 -46.70
CA CYS A 89 5.54 -12.04 -46.95
C CYS A 89 6.33 -12.14 -45.63
N GLU A 90 7.51 -12.77 -45.68
CA GLU A 90 8.46 -12.81 -44.57
C GLU A 90 8.95 -11.39 -44.21
N ASP A 91 9.34 -11.18 -42.94
CA ASP A 91 9.90 -9.90 -42.49
C ASP A 91 11.07 -9.45 -43.38
N GLY A 92 11.03 -8.19 -43.80
CA GLY A 92 11.98 -7.67 -44.79
C GLY A 92 11.53 -7.81 -46.25
N TYR A 93 10.29 -8.27 -46.49
CA TYR A 93 9.66 -8.31 -47.80
C TYR A 93 8.22 -7.75 -47.79
N TYR A 94 7.80 -7.13 -48.89
CA TYR A 94 6.44 -6.63 -49.11
C TYR A 94 5.74 -7.31 -50.29
N VAL A 95 4.40 -7.31 -50.30
CA VAL A 95 3.61 -7.85 -51.41
C VAL A 95 3.67 -6.90 -52.60
N THR A 96 4.30 -7.36 -53.69
CA THR A 96 4.37 -6.62 -54.95
C THR A 96 3.04 -6.66 -55.72
N TRP A 97 2.84 -5.71 -56.63
CA TRP A 97 1.61 -5.64 -57.44
C TRP A 97 1.31 -6.94 -58.22
N TYR A 98 2.33 -7.66 -58.68
CA TYR A 98 2.21 -8.95 -59.37
C TYR A 98 2.08 -10.17 -58.42
N GLY A 99 1.94 -9.94 -57.11
CA GLY A 99 1.66 -10.98 -56.11
C GLY A 99 2.86 -11.86 -55.72
N GLY A 100 4.09 -11.41 -55.96
CA GLY A 100 5.30 -11.98 -55.33
C GLY A 100 5.80 -11.12 -54.17
N CYS A 101 6.80 -11.60 -53.45
CA CYS A 101 7.43 -10.86 -52.34
C CYS A 101 8.68 -10.11 -52.85
N GLY A 102 8.72 -8.80 -52.67
CA GLY A 102 9.85 -7.92 -53.02
C GLY A 102 10.58 -7.47 -51.77
N ALA A 103 11.92 -7.39 -51.81
CA ALA A 103 12.71 -6.99 -50.64
C ALA A 103 12.46 -5.52 -50.25
N CYS A 104 12.49 -5.24 -48.95
CA CYS A 104 12.46 -3.88 -48.42
C CYS A 104 13.67 -3.06 -48.90
N ALA A 105 13.50 -1.74 -48.95
CA ALA A 105 14.60 -0.82 -49.20
C ALA A 105 15.60 -0.84 -48.02
N GLU A 106 16.85 -0.45 -48.27
CA GLU A 106 17.84 -0.38 -47.18
C GLU A 106 17.36 0.54 -46.05
N GLY A 107 17.44 0.06 -44.81
CA GLY A 107 16.96 0.77 -43.62
C GLY A 107 15.49 0.54 -43.27
N THR A 108 14.70 -0.16 -44.09
CA THR A 108 13.31 -0.53 -43.75
C THR A 108 13.13 -2.04 -43.53
N GLY A 109 12.06 -2.43 -42.84
CA GLY A 109 11.75 -3.82 -42.53
C GLY A 109 10.38 -3.99 -41.87
N GLY A 110 10.16 -5.18 -41.30
CA GLY A 110 8.88 -5.52 -40.64
C GLY A 110 7.75 -5.73 -41.63
N TYR A 111 6.51 -5.65 -41.14
CA TYR A 111 5.33 -5.88 -41.96
C TYR A 111 5.23 -4.83 -43.08
N GLU A 112 5.24 -5.31 -44.33
CA GLU A 112 5.21 -4.49 -45.56
C GLU A 112 6.24 -3.33 -45.59
N CYS A 113 7.40 -3.50 -44.94
CA CYS A 113 8.47 -2.50 -44.87
C CYS A 113 8.06 -1.17 -44.18
N GLN A 114 7.04 -1.19 -43.33
CA GLN A 114 6.52 0.02 -42.65
C GLN A 114 7.34 0.44 -41.41
N ASP A 115 8.28 -0.41 -40.98
CA ASP A 115 9.09 -0.23 -39.77
C ASP A 115 10.55 0.08 -40.10
N LEU A 116 11.22 0.76 -39.17
CA LEU A 116 12.60 1.20 -39.34
C LEU A 116 13.58 0.13 -38.85
N ARG A 117 14.58 -0.20 -39.66
CA ARG A 117 15.63 -1.16 -39.31
C ARG A 117 16.83 -0.45 -38.69
N CYS A 118 16.93 -0.52 -37.37
CA CYS A 118 18.02 0.04 -36.59
C CYS A 118 19.08 -1.05 -36.34
N GLY A 119 20.22 -0.95 -37.02
CA GLY A 119 21.29 -1.93 -36.95
C GLY A 119 20.86 -3.32 -37.43
N ASN A 120 20.67 -4.25 -36.50
CA ASN A 120 20.22 -5.61 -36.76
C ASN A 120 18.73 -5.84 -36.43
N VAL A 121 18.07 -4.92 -35.74
CA VAL A 121 16.69 -5.07 -35.26
C VAL A 121 15.73 -4.18 -36.05
N THR A 122 14.57 -4.72 -36.40
CA THR A 122 13.44 -3.92 -36.91
C THR A 122 12.62 -3.39 -35.74
N LEU A 123 12.41 -2.08 -35.67
CA LEU A 123 11.71 -1.43 -34.57
C LEU A 123 10.37 -0.83 -35.05
N PRO A 124 9.23 -1.42 -34.63
CA PRO A 124 7.94 -0.93 -35.06
C PRO A 124 7.65 0.45 -34.50
N ASN A 125 7.02 1.28 -35.33
CA ASN A 125 6.66 2.67 -35.02
C ASN A 125 7.85 3.60 -34.67
N CYS A 126 9.08 3.18 -34.93
CA CYS A 126 10.25 4.04 -34.86
C CYS A 126 10.32 4.96 -36.10
N GLU A 127 10.69 6.22 -35.90
CA GLU A 127 10.90 7.23 -36.94
C GLU A 127 12.40 7.50 -37.18
N VAL A 128 13.21 7.52 -36.11
CA VAL A 128 14.66 7.72 -36.19
C VAL A 128 15.38 6.77 -35.22
N CYS A 129 16.38 6.04 -35.71
CA CYS A 129 17.25 5.20 -34.88
C CYS A 129 18.08 6.02 -33.89
N SER A 130 18.39 5.44 -32.73
CA SER A 130 19.28 6.06 -31.76
C SER A 130 20.70 6.20 -32.30
N SER A 131 21.30 7.37 -32.11
CA SER A 131 22.72 7.61 -32.39
C SER A 131 23.65 7.18 -31.25
N ALA A 132 23.09 6.92 -30.05
CA ALA A 132 23.85 6.55 -28.85
C ALA A 132 23.87 5.03 -28.60
N THR A 133 22.83 4.32 -29.06
CA THR A 133 22.61 2.89 -28.80
C THR A 133 22.31 2.16 -30.11
N ARG A 134 23.12 1.14 -30.42
CA ARG A 134 22.86 0.22 -31.53
C ARG A 134 21.58 -0.56 -31.24
N ASP A 135 20.82 -0.89 -32.30
CA ASP A 135 19.60 -1.70 -32.25
C ASP A 135 18.44 -1.07 -31.43
N ALA A 136 18.44 0.25 -31.27
CA ALA A 136 17.50 1.02 -30.45
C ALA A 136 16.85 2.20 -31.22
N CYS A 137 15.64 2.60 -30.80
CA CYS A 137 14.96 3.77 -31.34
C CYS A 137 15.37 5.05 -30.61
N GLY A 138 15.52 6.15 -31.32
CA GLY A 138 15.81 7.48 -30.77
C GLY A 138 14.63 8.45 -30.84
N LEU A 139 13.74 8.30 -31.84
CA LEU A 139 12.49 9.05 -31.97
C LEU A 139 11.39 8.15 -32.53
N CYS A 140 10.23 8.17 -31.89
CA CYS A 140 9.04 7.43 -32.31
C CYS A 140 8.13 8.29 -33.20
N LYS A 141 7.36 7.64 -34.08
CA LYS A 141 6.32 8.29 -34.89
C LYS A 141 5.31 9.00 -33.99
N ASP A 142 4.77 10.15 -34.42
CA ASP A 142 3.87 11.07 -33.67
C ASP A 142 2.89 10.44 -32.65
N SER A 143 2.22 9.33 -32.97
CA SER A 143 1.24 8.67 -32.08
C SER A 143 1.85 7.71 -31.04
N TYR A 144 3.17 7.73 -30.86
CA TYR A 144 3.91 6.79 -30.03
C TYR A 144 4.96 7.50 -29.17
N LYS A 145 5.13 7.04 -27.93
CA LYS A 145 6.14 7.50 -26.97
C LYS A 145 7.30 6.51 -26.89
N LEU A 146 8.51 7.03 -26.74
CA LEU A 146 9.70 6.24 -26.47
C LEU A 146 9.73 5.80 -24.99
N ILE A 147 9.91 4.50 -24.74
CA ILE A 147 10.04 3.92 -23.41
C ILE A 147 11.55 3.80 -23.07
N PRO A 148 12.10 4.63 -22.15
CA PRO A 148 13.55 4.74 -21.93
C PRO A 148 14.24 3.43 -21.55
N GLU A 149 13.54 2.56 -20.82
CA GLU A 149 14.06 1.29 -20.30
C GLU A 149 14.26 0.25 -21.43
N THR A 150 13.50 0.36 -22.52
CA THR A 150 13.51 -0.62 -23.62
C THR A 150 13.98 -0.05 -24.96
N ASN A 151 14.01 1.29 -25.08
CA ASN A 151 14.24 2.03 -26.33
C ASN A 151 13.29 1.61 -27.48
N LYS A 152 12.06 1.23 -27.13
CA LYS A 152 10.96 0.89 -28.05
C LYS A 152 9.83 1.91 -27.96
N CYS A 153 8.98 1.91 -28.98
CA CYS A 153 7.86 2.83 -29.12
C CYS A 153 6.54 2.19 -28.66
N GLU A 154 5.84 2.82 -27.72
CA GLU A 154 4.53 2.42 -27.22
C GLU A 154 3.45 3.40 -27.68
N ALA A 155 2.24 2.91 -27.99
CA ALA A 155 1.16 3.75 -28.51
C ALA A 155 0.65 4.72 -27.44
N CYS A 156 0.48 5.98 -27.81
CA CYS A 156 -0.14 6.97 -26.93
C CYS A 156 -1.64 6.65 -26.71
N PRO A 157 -2.16 6.73 -25.46
CA PRO A 157 -3.57 6.49 -25.17
C PRO A 157 -4.46 7.58 -25.80
N ASP A 158 -5.76 7.28 -25.96
CA ASP A 158 -6.82 8.22 -26.37
C ASP A 158 -6.53 9.06 -27.63
N GLY A 159 -5.71 8.56 -28.55
CA GLY A 159 -5.32 9.29 -29.76
C GLY A 159 -4.45 10.53 -29.48
N ARG A 160 -3.78 10.58 -28.33
CA ARG A 160 -2.74 11.57 -28.03
C ARG A 160 -1.53 11.39 -28.95
N ILE A 161 -0.74 12.43 -29.08
CA ILE A 161 0.46 12.51 -29.92
C ILE A 161 1.59 13.26 -29.22
N GLY A 162 2.79 13.17 -29.79
CA GLY A 162 4.02 13.79 -29.32
C GLY A 162 4.78 12.91 -28.32
N PRO A 163 6.06 13.23 -28.04
CA PRO A 163 6.98 12.35 -27.32
C PRO A 163 6.55 12.04 -25.87
N GLU A 164 5.70 12.87 -25.28
CA GLU A 164 5.17 12.69 -23.92
C GLU A 164 3.68 12.29 -23.89
N CYS A 165 3.04 12.07 -25.06
CA CYS A 165 1.59 11.84 -25.18
C CYS A 165 0.69 12.92 -24.54
N ILE A 166 1.19 14.16 -24.43
CA ILE A 166 0.47 15.31 -23.81
C ILE A 166 -0.29 16.17 -24.82
N SER A 167 -0.15 15.91 -26.11
CA SER A 167 -0.72 16.73 -27.18
C SER A 167 -1.82 15.96 -27.93
N MET A 168 -2.73 16.68 -28.59
CA MET A 168 -3.70 16.08 -29.51
C MET A 168 -3.90 16.97 -30.75
N ARG A 169 -4.39 16.41 -31.85
CA ARG A 169 -4.68 17.17 -33.08
C ARG A 169 -6.13 17.66 -33.09
N CYS A 170 -6.34 18.95 -32.82
CA CYS A 170 -7.63 19.60 -33.01
C CYS A 170 -7.73 20.11 -34.46
N LEU A 171 -8.47 19.37 -35.30
CA LEU A 171 -8.68 19.65 -36.72
C LEU A 171 -7.35 19.76 -37.48
N ALA A 172 -6.82 20.95 -37.73
CA ALA A 172 -5.54 21.16 -38.44
C ALA A 172 -4.39 21.58 -37.50
N THR A 173 -4.60 21.66 -36.19
CA THR A 173 -3.63 22.22 -35.24
C THR A 173 -3.36 21.27 -34.08
N THR A 174 -2.08 20.97 -33.81
CA THR A 174 -1.67 20.28 -32.58
C THR A 174 -1.84 21.20 -31.37
N ARG A 175 -2.45 20.70 -30.30
CA ARG A 175 -2.67 21.42 -29.03
C ARG A 175 -2.07 20.62 -27.88
N ASP A 176 -1.02 21.17 -27.29
CA ASP A 176 -0.37 20.62 -26.09
C ASP A 176 -1.25 20.84 -24.86
N TYR A 177 -1.17 19.91 -23.91
CA TYR A 177 -1.98 19.89 -22.67
C TYR A 177 -3.49 19.97 -22.91
N CYS A 178 -3.95 19.55 -24.09
CA CYS A 178 -5.37 19.49 -24.43
C CYS A 178 -5.93 18.08 -24.23
N LEU A 179 -6.99 17.97 -23.44
CA LEU A 179 -7.76 16.74 -23.24
C LEU A 179 -8.86 16.58 -24.29
N GLU A 180 -9.54 17.68 -24.65
CA GLU A 180 -10.71 17.67 -25.53
C GLU A 180 -10.71 18.88 -26.47
N CYS A 181 -10.99 18.66 -27.75
CA CYS A 181 -11.11 19.70 -28.76
C CYS A 181 -12.54 20.25 -28.83
N LEU A 182 -12.68 21.56 -29.02
CA LEU A 182 -13.98 22.17 -29.31
C LEU A 182 -14.41 21.78 -30.74
N SER A 183 -15.51 21.03 -30.84
CA SER A 183 -16.05 20.46 -32.09
C SER A 183 -16.03 21.41 -33.28
N GLY A 184 -15.45 20.95 -34.39
CA GLY A 184 -15.37 21.72 -35.64
C GLY A 184 -14.35 22.87 -35.64
N THR A 185 -13.48 22.97 -34.62
CA THR A 185 -12.50 24.06 -34.52
C THR A 185 -11.08 23.57 -34.24
N ASN A 186 -10.09 24.44 -34.47
CA ASN A 186 -8.71 24.23 -34.03
C ASN A 186 -8.50 24.50 -32.52
N ARG A 187 -9.54 24.76 -31.71
CA ARG A 187 -9.42 25.20 -30.30
C ARG A 187 -9.57 24.02 -29.34
N CYS A 188 -8.85 24.07 -28.22
CA CYS A 188 -9.12 23.20 -27.08
C CYS A 188 -10.34 23.69 -26.29
N SER A 189 -11.22 22.78 -25.86
CA SER A 189 -12.31 23.04 -24.91
C SER A 189 -11.91 22.65 -23.48
N ARG A 190 -11.12 21.60 -23.29
CA ARG A 190 -10.74 21.06 -21.98
C ARG A 190 -9.25 20.78 -21.91
N CYS A 191 -8.55 21.35 -20.94
CA CYS A 191 -7.12 21.14 -20.73
C CYS A 191 -6.83 20.11 -19.63
N TYR A 192 -5.58 19.62 -19.55
CA TYR A 192 -5.08 18.89 -18.37
C TYR A 192 -5.10 19.78 -17.13
N ASP A 193 -5.07 19.16 -15.94
CA ASP A 193 -4.95 19.88 -14.67
C ASP A 193 -3.73 20.83 -14.65
N ASP A 194 -3.87 21.95 -13.94
CA ASP A 194 -2.93 23.09 -13.93
C ASP A 194 -2.83 23.88 -15.25
N PHE A 195 -3.72 23.64 -16.20
CA PHE A 195 -3.88 24.44 -17.42
C PHE A 195 -5.35 24.85 -17.63
N HIS A 196 -5.52 25.98 -18.32
CA HIS A 196 -6.84 26.48 -18.75
C HIS A 196 -6.77 26.98 -20.20
N PRO A 197 -7.88 26.91 -20.97
CA PRO A 197 -7.89 27.37 -22.35
C PRO A 197 -7.97 28.90 -22.41
N ASN A 198 -6.98 29.54 -23.03
CA ASN A 198 -7.05 30.98 -23.31
C ASN A 198 -8.04 31.31 -24.44
N GLU A 199 -8.19 32.60 -24.77
CA GLU A 199 -9.08 33.08 -25.84
C GLU A 199 -8.81 32.42 -27.22
N LEU A 200 -7.57 32.02 -27.49
CA LEU A 200 -7.15 31.33 -28.71
C LEU A 200 -7.32 29.79 -28.63
N GLY A 201 -7.92 29.28 -27.55
CA GLY A 201 -8.07 27.85 -27.26
C GLY A 201 -6.75 27.12 -27.07
N LYS A 202 -5.69 27.81 -26.63
CA LYS A 202 -4.43 27.18 -26.21
C LYS A 202 -4.49 26.95 -24.70
N CYS A 203 -4.14 25.75 -24.27
CA CYS A 203 -3.95 25.45 -22.86
C CYS A 203 -2.71 26.21 -22.36
N VAL A 204 -2.91 27.11 -21.39
CA VAL A 204 -1.85 27.87 -20.74
C VAL A 204 -1.89 27.62 -19.24
N GLN A 205 -0.71 27.58 -18.63
CA GLN A 205 -0.53 27.20 -17.24
C GLN A 205 -1.23 28.16 -16.29
N CYS A 206 -1.77 27.64 -15.19
CA CYS A 206 -2.32 28.41 -14.08
C CYS A 206 -1.26 29.33 -13.44
N GLN A 207 -1.69 30.49 -12.95
CA GLN A 207 -0.80 31.51 -12.39
C GLN A 207 -0.88 31.58 -10.86
N GLY A 208 0.26 31.83 -10.21
CA GLY A 208 0.35 31.93 -8.75
C GLY A 208 -0.04 30.64 -8.05
N ASN A 209 -0.83 30.76 -6.98
CA ASN A 209 -1.29 29.63 -6.16
C ASN A 209 -2.61 29.03 -6.67
N THR A 210 -2.80 28.96 -7.99
CA THR A 210 -3.98 28.33 -8.62
C THR A 210 -3.58 27.07 -9.38
N GLY A 211 -4.52 26.13 -9.54
CA GLY A 211 -4.26 24.86 -10.20
C GLY A 211 -5.49 23.96 -10.32
N GLY A 212 -5.25 22.72 -10.76
CA GLY A 212 -6.31 21.79 -11.14
C GLY A 212 -7.10 22.28 -12.36
N TYR A 213 -8.27 21.70 -12.59
CA TYR A 213 -9.16 22.10 -13.67
C TYR A 213 -9.50 23.60 -13.65
N ASN A 214 -9.31 24.26 -14.80
CA ASN A 214 -9.56 25.70 -15.00
C ASN A 214 -8.92 26.65 -13.97
N CYS A 215 -7.91 26.21 -13.23
CA CYS A 215 -7.27 26.98 -12.17
C CYS A 215 -8.19 27.33 -10.98
N GLU A 216 -9.30 26.59 -10.79
CA GLU A 216 -10.30 26.87 -9.74
C GLU A 216 -9.88 26.37 -8.33
N LYS A 217 -8.90 25.46 -8.26
CA LYS A 217 -8.38 24.93 -6.99
C LYS A 217 -7.16 25.72 -6.53
N THR A 218 -7.01 25.81 -5.21
CA THR A 218 -5.86 26.45 -4.56
C THR A 218 -4.65 25.51 -4.59
N LYS A 219 -3.47 26.02 -4.93
CA LYS A 219 -2.22 25.25 -5.02
C LYS A 219 -1.23 25.75 -3.96
N CYS A 220 -1.06 24.96 -2.89
CA CYS A 220 -0.19 25.28 -1.77
C CYS A 220 1.15 24.58 -1.92
N ASN A 221 2.25 25.34 -1.96
CA ASN A 221 3.63 24.82 -2.10
C ASN A 221 3.77 23.76 -3.22
N GLY A 222 3.15 24.03 -4.38
CA GLY A 222 3.21 23.16 -5.56
C GLY A 222 2.20 22.01 -5.61
N LYS A 223 1.39 21.79 -4.57
CA LYS A 223 0.37 20.72 -4.52
C LYS A 223 -1.04 21.28 -4.38
N ILE A 224 -2.01 20.68 -5.05
CA ILE A 224 -3.43 21.06 -4.95
C ILE A 224 -3.93 20.82 -3.53
N SER A 225 -4.59 21.83 -2.97
CA SER A 225 -5.20 21.81 -1.65
C SER A 225 -6.71 22.06 -1.78
N GLU A 226 -7.50 21.04 -1.50
CA GLU A 226 -8.94 21.06 -1.78
C GLU A 226 -9.71 21.86 -0.72
N ASN A 227 -10.61 22.71 -1.19
CA ASN A 227 -11.41 23.64 -0.38
C ASN A 227 -10.58 24.57 0.52
N CYS A 228 -9.32 24.81 0.16
CA CYS A 228 -8.44 25.72 0.88
C CYS A 228 -8.60 27.18 0.44
N ALA A 229 -8.62 28.12 1.39
CA ALA A 229 -8.65 29.56 1.12
C ALA A 229 -7.27 30.20 1.17
N THR A 230 -6.42 29.82 2.13
CA THR A 230 -5.03 30.30 2.23
C THR A 230 -4.04 29.19 2.56
N CYS A 231 -2.84 29.26 1.99
CA CYS A 231 -1.77 28.29 2.18
C CYS A 231 -0.83 28.68 3.31
N TYR A 232 -0.13 27.70 3.89
CA TYR A 232 1.03 27.97 4.72
C TYR A 232 2.22 28.42 3.86
N SER A 233 2.92 29.48 4.29
CA SER A 233 4.12 29.99 3.64
C SER A 233 5.36 29.21 4.09
N ALA A 234 6.51 29.46 3.42
CA ALA A 234 7.79 28.91 3.84
C ALA A 234 8.25 29.38 5.24
N GLU A 235 7.61 30.41 5.80
CA GLU A 235 7.92 31.00 7.11
C GLU A 235 7.14 30.34 8.26
N ASP A 236 6.03 29.66 7.96
CA ASP A 236 5.11 29.08 8.95
C ASP A 236 5.62 27.77 9.60
N ALA A 237 6.84 27.33 9.30
CA ALA A 237 7.52 26.15 9.86
C ALA A 237 6.79 24.79 9.72
N ILE A 238 5.81 24.68 8.83
CA ILE A 238 5.07 23.44 8.55
C ILE A 238 5.72 22.65 7.40
N LEU A 239 5.94 21.35 7.63
CA LEU A 239 6.76 20.49 6.78
C LEU A 239 6.07 19.93 5.52
N GLU A 240 4.74 19.95 5.46
CA GLU A 240 3.98 19.18 4.44
C GLU A 240 3.59 20.07 3.25
N PRO A 241 4.13 19.82 2.03
CA PRO A 241 3.74 20.58 0.84
C PRO A 241 2.29 20.27 0.47
N GLY A 242 1.50 21.31 0.27
CA GLY A 242 0.04 21.23 0.09
C GLY A 242 -0.78 21.61 1.32
N ALA A 243 -0.19 21.74 2.51
CA ALA A 243 -0.96 22.00 3.74
C ALA A 243 -1.73 23.34 3.72
N CYS A 244 -3.00 23.29 4.12
CA CYS A 244 -3.89 24.44 4.15
C CYS A 244 -3.81 25.20 5.49
N LYS A 245 -3.63 26.53 5.41
CA LYS A 245 -3.60 27.43 6.57
C LYS A 245 -5.00 27.76 7.06
N VAL A 246 -5.88 28.19 6.16
CA VAL A 246 -7.30 28.48 6.43
C VAL A 246 -8.14 27.91 5.30
N CYS A 247 -9.15 27.12 5.65
CA CYS A 247 -10.13 26.53 4.74
C CYS A 247 -11.15 27.56 4.25
N LYS A 248 -11.84 27.27 3.14
CA LYS A 248 -12.98 28.06 2.66
C LYS A 248 -14.17 27.92 3.63
N ASP A 249 -15.07 28.90 3.61
CA ASP A 249 -16.28 28.90 4.44
C ASP A 249 -17.07 27.59 4.28
N GLY A 250 -17.51 27.03 5.42
CA GLY A 250 -18.18 25.73 5.48
C GLY A 250 -17.24 24.51 5.51
N TYR A 251 -15.92 24.71 5.55
CA TYR A 251 -14.93 23.63 5.66
C TYR A 251 -13.94 23.86 6.81
N TYR A 252 -13.40 22.79 7.39
CA TYR A 252 -12.41 22.81 8.47
C TYR A 252 -11.22 21.89 8.16
N LYS A 253 -10.20 21.87 9.03
CA LYS A 253 -9.07 20.95 8.91
C LYS A 253 -8.96 20.03 10.13
N GLU A 254 -8.79 18.74 9.87
CA GLU A 254 -8.62 17.71 10.90
C GLU A 254 -7.24 17.77 11.57
N SER A 255 -6.24 18.34 10.88
CA SER A 255 -4.90 18.58 11.43
C SER A 255 -4.24 19.81 10.81
N SER A 256 -3.18 20.33 11.44
CA SER A 256 -2.35 21.42 10.91
C SER A 256 -1.71 21.10 9.55
N ASN A 257 -1.55 19.81 9.25
CA ASN A 257 -0.88 19.31 8.06
C ASN A 257 -1.87 18.93 6.94
N SER A 258 -3.18 19.13 7.15
CA SER A 258 -4.18 18.70 6.18
C SER A 258 -4.06 19.45 4.87
N ILE A 259 -4.03 18.68 3.78
CA ILE A 259 -3.99 19.17 2.39
C ILE A 259 -5.43 19.37 1.87
N THR A 260 -6.40 18.65 2.44
CA THR A 260 -7.82 18.74 2.13
C THR A 260 -8.57 19.36 3.32
N CYS A 261 -9.50 20.26 3.03
CA CYS A 261 -10.44 20.76 4.02
C CYS A 261 -11.77 19.98 3.94
N THR A 262 -12.22 19.47 5.09
CA THR A 262 -13.39 18.61 5.25
C THR A 262 -14.65 19.46 5.46
N PRO A 263 -15.83 19.14 4.88
CA PRO A 263 -17.05 19.90 5.10
C PRO A 263 -17.47 19.92 6.58
N CYS A 264 -18.03 21.03 7.05
CA CYS A 264 -18.58 21.10 8.40
C CYS A 264 -19.83 20.22 8.56
N PRO A 265 -19.90 19.38 9.61
CA PRO A 265 -21.10 18.61 9.91
C PRO A 265 -22.27 19.51 10.34
N ASP A 266 -23.50 19.00 10.25
CA ASP A 266 -24.73 19.60 10.78
C ASP A 266 -25.00 21.06 10.36
N ASN A 267 -24.57 21.48 9.17
CA ASN A 267 -24.61 22.88 8.70
C ASN A 267 -23.93 23.88 9.65
N ARG A 268 -22.92 23.43 10.42
CA ARG A 268 -22.11 24.29 11.28
C ARG A 268 -21.31 25.30 10.46
N LEU A 269 -21.14 26.49 11.03
CA LEU A 269 -20.32 27.54 10.44
C LEU A 269 -18.86 27.32 10.81
N SER A 270 -17.99 27.51 9.82
CA SER A 270 -16.55 27.45 10.00
C SER A 270 -15.97 28.83 10.35
N ASP A 271 -14.83 28.85 11.05
CA ASP A 271 -13.87 29.97 11.06
C ASP A 271 -12.68 29.73 10.09
N GLY A 272 -12.74 28.65 9.31
CA GLY A 272 -11.70 28.17 8.39
C GLY A 272 -10.66 27.25 9.07
N ILE A 273 -10.81 26.96 10.36
CA ILE A 273 -9.96 26.03 11.13
C ILE A 273 -10.83 24.98 11.85
N THR A 274 -11.96 25.37 12.43
CA THR A 274 -12.92 24.54 13.18
C THR A 274 -14.37 24.87 12.80
N CYS A 275 -15.29 23.92 13.06
CA CYS A 275 -16.74 24.10 12.90
C CYS A 275 -17.43 24.37 14.26
N ASN A 276 -16.94 25.35 15.00
CA ASN A 276 -17.38 25.66 16.37
C ASN A 276 -18.61 26.58 16.45
N ALA A 277 -19.09 27.12 15.33
CA ALA A 277 -20.17 28.11 15.29
C ALA A 277 -21.48 27.58 14.66
N VAL A 278 -22.61 28.19 15.03
CA VAL A 278 -23.94 27.93 14.44
C VAL A 278 -24.71 29.24 14.23
N LEU A 279 -25.75 29.23 13.38
CA LEU A 279 -26.59 30.40 13.11
C LEU A 279 -27.92 30.32 13.89
N CYS A 280 -28.01 31.00 15.02
CA CYS A 280 -29.22 31.07 15.85
C CYS A 280 -30.10 32.26 15.43
N SER A 281 -31.24 31.98 14.80
CA SER A 281 -32.17 33.01 14.28
C SER A 281 -31.47 34.11 13.46
N GLY A 282 -30.54 33.72 12.58
CA GLY A 282 -29.76 34.64 11.75
C GLY A 282 -28.51 35.24 12.41
N THR A 283 -28.31 35.04 13.72
CA THR A 283 -27.11 35.50 14.45
C THR A 283 -26.08 34.39 14.56
N ARG A 284 -24.83 34.67 14.16
CA ARG A 284 -23.70 33.72 14.32
C ARG A 284 -23.32 33.64 15.80
N GLN A 285 -23.41 32.44 16.38
CA GLN A 285 -23.00 32.12 17.74
C GLN A 285 -21.74 31.25 17.71
N GLU A 286 -20.64 31.81 18.20
CA GLU A 286 -19.36 31.12 18.36
C GLU A 286 -19.40 30.14 19.55
N ASN A 287 -18.64 29.05 19.44
CA ASN A 287 -18.55 27.99 20.45
C ASN A 287 -19.92 27.43 20.92
N CYS A 288 -20.92 27.41 20.03
CA CYS A 288 -22.28 26.97 20.32
C CYS A 288 -22.61 25.62 19.67
N GLN A 289 -23.11 24.68 20.49
CA GLN A 289 -23.59 23.37 20.02
C GLN A 289 -25.05 23.45 19.55
N THR A 290 -25.95 24.06 20.32
CA THR A 290 -27.38 24.19 19.98
C THR A 290 -27.97 25.54 20.41
N CYS A 291 -28.82 26.11 19.57
CA CYS A 291 -29.59 27.33 19.86
C CYS A 291 -30.70 27.10 20.90
N ALA A 292 -31.17 28.19 21.49
CA ALA A 292 -32.46 28.24 22.20
C ALA A 292 -33.63 28.18 21.20
N GLU A 293 -34.79 27.69 21.64
CA GLU A 293 -35.94 27.40 20.76
C GLU A 293 -36.55 28.63 20.07
N SER A 294 -36.37 29.83 20.65
CA SER A 294 -36.98 31.07 20.18
C SER A 294 -36.11 32.31 20.41
N GLY A 295 -34.88 32.30 19.89
CA GLY A 295 -34.03 33.49 19.94
C GLY A 295 -32.66 33.35 19.29
N THR A 296 -31.86 34.40 19.41
CA THR A 296 -30.48 34.46 18.94
C THR A 296 -29.49 33.82 19.92
N ALA A 297 -29.94 33.45 21.12
CA ALA A 297 -29.12 32.88 22.20
C ALA A 297 -28.73 31.42 21.95
N CYS A 298 -27.52 31.06 22.41
CA CYS A 298 -27.10 29.67 22.55
C CYS A 298 -27.66 29.04 23.83
N ARG A 299 -28.10 27.78 23.73
CA ARG A 299 -28.61 26.97 24.86
C ARG A 299 -27.54 26.01 25.41
N LEU A 300 -26.69 25.48 24.53
CA LEU A 300 -25.65 24.52 24.86
C LEU A 300 -24.37 24.94 24.15
N CYS A 301 -23.35 25.32 24.93
CA CYS A 301 -22.02 25.68 24.45
C CYS A 301 -21.08 24.47 24.39
N PHE A 302 -20.02 24.57 23.60
CA PHE A 302 -18.97 23.55 23.53
C PHE A 302 -18.18 23.43 24.85
N ASN A 303 -17.42 22.33 24.97
CA ASN A 303 -16.57 22.06 26.12
C ASN A 303 -15.66 23.23 26.45
N GLY A 304 -15.69 23.69 27.71
CA GLY A 304 -14.90 24.84 28.15
C GLY A 304 -15.59 26.20 27.96
N TYR A 305 -16.87 26.23 27.58
CA TYR A 305 -17.67 27.45 27.45
C TYR A 305 -19.05 27.33 28.13
N SER A 306 -19.60 28.46 28.60
CA SER A 306 -20.97 28.60 29.11
C SER A 306 -21.66 29.85 28.54
N PRO A 307 -22.99 29.83 28.38
CA PRO A 307 -23.73 31.02 27.96
C PRO A 307 -23.69 32.10 29.05
N ASN A 308 -23.40 33.34 28.65
CA ASN A 308 -23.53 34.52 29.49
C ASN A 308 -25.01 35.02 29.51
N GLU A 309 -25.27 36.16 30.16
CA GLU A 309 -26.61 36.77 30.25
C GLU A 309 -27.27 37.06 28.88
N THR A 310 -26.48 37.25 27.82
CA THR A 310 -26.98 37.47 26.45
C THR A 310 -27.08 36.17 25.63
N GLY A 311 -26.75 35.02 26.22
CA GLY A 311 -26.74 33.72 25.55
C GLY A 311 -25.55 33.51 24.61
N SER A 312 -24.47 34.29 24.73
CA SER A 312 -23.22 34.08 24.01
C SER A 312 -22.25 33.22 24.82
N CYS A 313 -21.55 32.29 24.17
CA CYS A 313 -20.68 31.31 24.82
C CYS A 313 -19.32 31.93 25.22
N THR A 314 -19.13 32.15 26.52
CA THR A 314 -17.87 32.65 27.12
C THR A 314 -17.08 31.53 27.80
N PRO A 315 -15.73 31.59 27.86
CA PRO A 315 -14.91 30.56 28.49
C PRO A 315 -15.28 30.25 29.95
N CYS A 316 -15.09 29.01 30.39
CA CYS A 316 -15.38 28.59 31.76
C CYS A 316 -14.51 29.31 32.81
N PRO A 317 -15.06 29.58 34.00
CA PRO A 317 -14.28 29.94 35.18
C PRO A 317 -13.28 28.85 35.58
N ASP A 318 -12.23 29.23 36.32
CA ASP A 318 -11.21 28.31 36.79
C ASP A 318 -11.77 27.11 37.57
N GLY A 319 -11.29 25.92 37.23
CA GLY A 319 -11.70 24.66 37.86
C GLY A 319 -13.02 24.06 37.33
N LYS A 320 -13.78 24.79 36.51
CA LYS A 320 -14.95 24.28 35.77
C LYS A 320 -14.58 23.77 34.37
N GLY A 321 -15.42 22.92 33.81
CA GLY A 321 -15.23 22.34 32.47
C GLY A 321 -16.47 21.61 31.94
N GLY A 322 -16.33 20.92 30.81
CA GLY A 322 -17.44 20.35 30.07
C GLY A 322 -18.31 21.39 29.34
N PRO A 323 -19.38 20.94 28.68
CA PRO A 323 -20.31 21.84 28.00
C PRO A 323 -21.12 22.62 29.05
N ASN A 324 -21.41 23.89 28.77
CA ASN A 324 -22.03 24.82 29.74
C ASN A 324 -21.31 24.94 31.10
N CYS A 325 -20.04 24.53 31.20
CA CYS A 325 -19.24 24.58 32.43
C CYS A 325 -19.85 23.83 33.63
N VAL A 326 -20.67 22.80 33.39
CA VAL A 326 -21.35 22.06 34.47
C VAL A 326 -20.37 21.21 35.30
N GLY A 327 -19.27 20.75 34.70
CA GLY A 327 -18.33 19.83 35.34
C GLY A 327 -17.31 20.49 36.26
N THR A 328 -16.86 19.76 37.27
CA THR A 328 -15.69 20.05 38.11
C THR A 328 -14.59 19.01 37.86
N LYS A 329 -13.34 19.28 38.23
CA LYS A 329 -12.27 18.28 38.12
C LYS A 329 -12.65 17.04 38.93
N CYS A 330 -12.60 15.87 38.32
CA CYS A 330 -12.96 14.61 38.98
C CYS A 330 -12.07 14.34 40.21
N THR A 331 -12.66 13.79 41.27
CA THR A 331 -11.90 13.28 42.43
C THR A 331 -11.25 11.94 42.09
N ALA A 332 -10.28 11.52 42.93
CA ALA A 332 -9.66 10.20 42.79
C ALA A 332 -10.69 9.06 42.85
N ASP A 333 -11.69 9.17 43.73
CA ASP A 333 -12.76 8.16 43.86
C ASP A 333 -13.64 8.09 42.61
N GLN A 334 -14.00 9.23 42.02
CA GLN A 334 -14.79 9.29 40.77
C GLN A 334 -14.05 8.65 39.59
N LEU A 335 -12.73 8.85 39.51
CA LEU A 335 -11.88 8.23 38.49
C LEU A 335 -11.81 6.70 38.61
N THR A 336 -12.19 6.10 39.74
CA THR A 336 -12.30 4.63 39.85
C THR A 336 -13.59 4.06 39.25
N LEU A 337 -14.59 4.90 38.95
CA LEU A 337 -15.82 4.53 38.27
C LEU A 337 -15.83 4.94 36.78
N VAL A 338 -15.22 6.08 36.46
CA VAL A 338 -15.18 6.61 35.08
C VAL A 338 -13.75 6.98 34.69
N ASP A 339 -13.03 5.97 34.20
CA ASP A 339 -11.70 6.09 33.59
C ASP A 339 -11.66 7.18 32.49
N ASP A 340 -10.46 7.75 32.30
CA ASP A 340 -10.14 8.73 31.26
C ASP A 340 -11.05 9.97 31.21
N CYS A 341 -11.73 10.27 32.32
CA CYS A 341 -12.50 11.50 32.50
C CYS A 341 -11.64 12.66 33.02
N ARG A 342 -11.88 13.88 32.51
CA ARG A 342 -11.21 15.12 32.95
C ARG A 342 -12.08 15.97 33.86
N PHE A 343 -13.38 16.08 33.53
CA PHE A 343 -14.36 16.79 34.34
C PHE A 343 -15.62 15.95 34.54
N CYS A 344 -16.05 15.83 35.79
CA CYS A 344 -17.19 15.07 36.25
C CYS A 344 -18.33 16.03 36.62
N GLY A 345 -19.57 15.62 36.37
CA GLY A 345 -20.77 16.30 36.85
C GLY A 345 -21.04 16.02 38.33
N ASP A 346 -22.03 16.72 38.90
CA ASP A 346 -22.45 16.52 40.29
C ASP A 346 -23.08 15.12 40.53
N ASP A 347 -23.56 14.45 39.48
CA ASP A 347 -24.02 13.05 39.49
C ASP A 347 -22.86 12.03 39.40
N GLY A 348 -21.61 12.49 39.33
CA GLY A 348 -20.42 11.66 39.14
C GLY A 348 -20.22 11.14 37.70
N ALA A 349 -21.11 11.46 36.77
CA ALA A 349 -20.93 11.09 35.36
C ALA A 349 -19.84 11.94 34.71
N CYS A 350 -19.16 11.40 33.70
CA CYS A 350 -18.23 12.22 32.94
C CYS A 350 -18.98 13.22 32.05
N VAL A 351 -18.53 14.48 32.08
CA VAL A 351 -19.04 15.55 31.19
C VAL A 351 -17.96 16.08 30.25
N GLN A 352 -16.68 15.74 30.49
CA GLN A 352 -15.60 15.97 29.54
C GLN A 352 -14.47 14.96 29.75
N CYS A 353 -14.11 14.24 28.70
CA CYS A 353 -13.00 13.28 28.72
C CYS A 353 -11.61 13.93 28.67
N ALA A 354 -10.59 13.13 28.97
CA ALA A 354 -9.19 13.47 28.78
C ALA A 354 -8.84 13.64 27.29
N ALA A 355 -7.66 14.21 27.01
CA ALA A 355 -7.20 14.35 25.63
C ALA A 355 -6.99 12.98 24.99
N GLY A 356 -7.47 12.80 23.76
CA GLY A 356 -7.49 11.51 23.06
C GLY A 356 -8.80 10.71 23.21
N PHE A 357 -9.74 11.17 24.04
CA PHE A 357 -11.02 10.50 24.30
C PHE A 357 -12.23 11.38 23.97
N MET A 358 -13.31 10.73 23.53
CA MET A 358 -14.63 11.27 23.19
C MET A 358 -15.64 10.77 24.23
N LEU A 359 -16.66 11.58 24.54
CA LEU A 359 -17.76 11.19 25.41
C LEU A 359 -18.84 10.47 24.60
N ASP A 360 -19.02 9.17 24.84
CA ASP A 360 -20.12 8.35 24.31
C ASP A 360 -20.99 7.86 25.47
N ASN A 361 -22.29 8.16 25.47
CA ASN A 361 -23.24 7.68 26.48
C ASN A 361 -22.77 7.84 27.96
N LYS A 362 -22.17 8.99 28.30
CA LYS A 362 -21.53 9.33 29.60
C LYS A 362 -20.20 8.60 29.92
N GLU A 363 -19.69 7.77 29.02
CA GLU A 363 -18.40 7.07 29.12
C GLU A 363 -17.35 7.70 28.21
N CYS A 364 -16.06 7.53 28.54
CA CYS A 364 -14.96 7.98 27.69
C CYS A 364 -14.43 6.84 26.81
N VAL A 365 -14.48 7.05 25.50
CA VAL A 365 -14.00 6.12 24.47
C VAL A 365 -12.88 6.78 23.65
N PRO A 366 -11.82 6.05 23.22
CA PRO A 366 -10.76 6.66 22.41
C PRO A 366 -11.29 7.24 21.10
N VAL A 367 -10.79 8.42 20.69
CA VAL A 367 -11.24 9.09 19.45
C VAL A 367 -10.96 8.27 18.19
N ASN A 368 -9.91 7.44 18.21
CA ASN A 368 -9.58 6.52 17.11
C ASN A 368 -10.27 5.15 17.23
N GLY A 369 -11.18 4.97 18.20
CA GLY A 369 -11.75 3.67 18.56
C GLY A 369 -10.76 2.72 19.22
N CYS A 370 -11.21 1.48 19.43
CA CYS A 370 -10.37 0.36 19.85
C CYS A 370 -10.19 -0.62 18.67
N GLN A 371 -9.00 -1.16 18.49
CA GLN A 371 -8.72 -2.18 17.47
C GLN A 371 -9.23 -3.56 17.87
N SER A 372 -9.31 -3.84 19.18
CA SER A 372 -9.76 -5.13 19.70
C SER A 372 -11.24 -5.36 19.36
N PRO A 373 -11.60 -6.48 18.71
CA PRO A 373 -12.98 -6.79 18.40
C PRO A 373 -13.84 -6.84 19.67
N ASN A 374 -15.07 -6.35 19.56
CA ASN A 374 -16.06 -6.26 20.64
C ASN A 374 -15.61 -5.44 21.87
N CYS A 375 -14.50 -4.70 21.77
CA CYS A 375 -14.10 -3.75 22.80
C CYS A 375 -14.84 -2.41 22.63
N ARG A 376 -15.26 -1.80 23.73
CA ARG A 376 -15.91 -0.48 23.78
C ARG A 376 -14.98 0.61 24.30
N SER A 377 -14.15 0.30 25.30
CA SER A 377 -13.16 1.22 25.84
C SER A 377 -11.88 0.45 26.18
N CYS A 378 -10.73 1.03 25.81
CA CYS A 378 -9.42 0.42 25.89
C CYS A 378 -8.35 1.46 26.23
N THR A 379 -7.30 1.01 26.90
CA THR A 379 -6.06 1.79 27.08
C THR A 379 -5.06 1.38 26.02
N VAL A 380 -4.61 2.35 25.20
CA VAL A 380 -3.54 2.17 24.22
C VAL A 380 -2.23 2.67 24.83
N THR A 381 -1.27 1.77 24.99
CA THR A 381 0.14 2.09 25.29
C THR A 381 1.00 1.77 24.07
N GLU A 382 2.26 2.25 24.03
CA GLU A 382 3.07 2.41 22.81
C GLU A 382 3.15 1.21 21.83
N ARG A 383 2.87 -0.03 22.27
CA ARG A 383 2.72 -1.22 21.40
C ARG A 383 1.58 -2.18 21.77
N THR A 384 0.76 -1.87 22.77
CA THR A 384 -0.29 -2.77 23.25
C THR A 384 -1.57 -2.04 23.60
N GLU A 385 -2.68 -2.54 23.06
CA GLU A 385 -4.03 -2.18 23.47
C GLU A 385 -4.51 -3.17 24.54
N THR A 386 -5.14 -2.65 25.60
CA THR A 386 -5.80 -3.45 26.63
C THR A 386 -7.25 -3.00 26.76
N CYS A 387 -8.19 -3.88 26.49
CA CYS A 387 -9.60 -3.57 26.66
C CYS A 387 -9.98 -3.49 28.14
N LYS A 388 -10.74 -2.44 28.48
CA LYS A 388 -11.25 -2.13 29.83
C LYS A 388 -12.75 -2.41 29.97
N ARG A 389 -13.51 -2.24 28.88
CA ARG A 389 -14.95 -2.50 28.81
C ARG A 389 -15.32 -3.08 27.45
N CYS A 390 -16.11 -4.13 27.46
CA CYS A 390 -16.61 -4.79 26.25
C CYS A 390 -17.98 -4.27 25.82
N GLN A 391 -18.38 -4.61 24.61
CA GLN A 391 -19.75 -4.46 24.14
C GLN A 391 -20.69 -5.44 24.88
N LYS A 392 -21.98 -5.13 24.92
CA LYS A 392 -22.98 -5.98 25.58
C LYS A 392 -22.97 -7.41 25.00
N GLY A 393 -23.06 -8.41 25.86
CA GLY A 393 -22.92 -9.82 25.47
C GLY A 393 -21.45 -10.30 25.40
N TYR A 394 -20.50 -9.48 25.83
CA TYR A 394 -19.09 -9.83 26.00
C TYR A 394 -18.58 -9.35 27.37
N TYR A 395 -17.62 -10.07 27.94
CA TYR A 395 -16.97 -9.72 29.20
C TYR A 395 -15.45 -9.63 29.05
N VAL A 396 -14.80 -8.86 29.94
CA VAL A 396 -13.35 -8.67 29.91
C VAL A 396 -12.64 -9.87 30.55
N VAL A 397 -11.75 -10.50 29.79
CA VAL A 397 -10.84 -11.55 30.28
C VAL A 397 -9.43 -11.24 29.77
N GLY A 398 -8.46 -11.09 30.68
CA GLY A 398 -7.05 -10.86 30.29
C GLY A 398 -6.82 -9.70 29.31
N GLY A 399 -7.60 -8.62 29.39
CA GLY A 399 -7.51 -7.46 28.50
C GLY A 399 -8.17 -7.60 27.13
N ARG A 400 -8.90 -8.69 26.87
CA ARG A 400 -9.69 -8.94 25.64
C ARG A 400 -11.17 -9.19 25.97
N CYS A 401 -12.02 -9.12 24.97
CA CYS A 401 -13.46 -9.34 25.10
C CYS A 401 -13.87 -10.74 24.64
N ALA A 402 -14.27 -11.59 25.57
CA ALA A 402 -14.82 -12.93 25.26
C ALA A 402 -16.35 -12.90 25.33
N ARG A 403 -17.02 -13.63 24.44
CA ARG A 403 -18.49 -13.66 24.38
C ARG A 403 -19.10 -14.34 25.60
N CYS A 404 -20.24 -13.84 26.07
CA CYS A 404 -21.06 -14.51 27.09
C CYS A 404 -21.60 -15.84 26.55
N VAL A 405 -21.76 -16.84 27.42
CA VAL A 405 -22.17 -18.21 27.06
C VAL A 405 -23.35 -18.68 27.91
N GLY A 406 -24.08 -19.71 27.45
CA GLY A 406 -25.22 -20.27 28.18
C GLY A 406 -26.49 -19.42 28.10
N ASN A 407 -26.88 -18.98 26.89
CA ASN A 407 -28.09 -18.15 26.64
C ASN A 407 -28.12 -16.85 27.46
N CYS A 408 -26.94 -16.28 27.68
CA CYS A 408 -26.71 -15.12 28.54
C CYS A 408 -26.49 -13.88 27.68
N LEU A 409 -27.42 -12.93 27.77
CA LEU A 409 -27.42 -11.67 27.05
C LEU A 409 -26.38 -10.67 27.59
N ASP A 410 -26.02 -10.76 28.87
CA ASP A 410 -24.98 -9.94 29.49
C ASP A 410 -24.37 -10.62 30.73
N CYS A 411 -23.04 -10.61 30.87
CA CYS A 411 -22.30 -11.41 31.85
C CYS A 411 -21.11 -10.66 32.45
N LYS A 412 -20.75 -11.02 33.69
CA LYS A 412 -19.53 -10.52 34.39
C LYS A 412 -18.32 -11.41 34.17
N SER A 413 -18.53 -12.69 33.88
CA SER A 413 -17.50 -13.70 33.60
C SER A 413 -18.10 -14.85 32.80
N ALA A 414 -17.28 -15.81 32.37
CA ALA A 414 -17.74 -17.07 31.77
C ALA A 414 -18.82 -17.82 32.60
N SER A 415 -18.81 -17.63 33.93
CA SER A 415 -19.68 -18.36 34.87
C SER A 415 -20.77 -17.50 35.52
N ILE A 416 -20.77 -16.18 35.35
CA ILE A 416 -21.68 -15.25 36.04
C ILE A 416 -22.47 -14.45 35.00
N CYS A 417 -23.71 -14.86 34.76
CA CYS A 417 -24.67 -14.09 33.97
C CYS A 417 -25.38 -13.03 34.83
N VAL A 418 -25.74 -11.89 34.21
CA VAL A 418 -26.52 -10.82 34.86
C VAL A 418 -27.79 -10.45 34.09
N ALA A 419 -27.91 -10.83 32.82
CA ALA A 419 -29.15 -10.73 32.05
C ALA A 419 -29.26 -11.91 31.07
N CYS A 420 -30.44 -12.53 30.99
CA CYS A 420 -30.69 -13.67 30.12
C CYS A 420 -31.28 -13.27 28.77
N GLU A 421 -31.14 -14.15 27.79
CA GLU A 421 -31.89 -14.07 26.52
C GLU A 421 -33.38 -14.36 26.74
N ASP A 422 -34.21 -13.88 25.80
CA ASP A 422 -35.67 -14.07 25.88
C ASP A 422 -36.04 -15.55 25.93
N GLY A 423 -36.91 -15.92 26.88
CA GLY A 423 -37.29 -17.31 27.14
C GLY A 423 -36.51 -17.99 28.27
N TYR A 424 -35.50 -17.33 28.85
CA TYR A 424 -34.74 -17.84 30.00
C TYR A 424 -34.90 -16.96 31.25
N THR A 425 -34.84 -17.55 32.45
CA THR A 425 -34.84 -16.83 33.74
C THR A 425 -33.50 -16.95 34.44
N LEU A 426 -33.03 -15.83 34.99
CA LEU A 426 -31.80 -15.78 35.78
C LEU A 426 -32.01 -16.47 37.15
N THR A 427 -31.35 -17.60 37.35
CA THR A 427 -31.36 -18.40 38.58
C THR A 427 -29.93 -18.62 39.03
N ALA A 428 -29.54 -18.05 40.19
CA ALA A 428 -28.20 -18.17 40.76
C ALA A 428 -27.06 -17.89 39.74
N ASP A 429 -27.12 -16.74 39.08
CA ASP A 429 -26.18 -16.27 38.05
C ASP A 429 -26.12 -17.13 36.76
N VAL A 430 -27.12 -17.99 36.52
CA VAL A 430 -27.26 -18.80 35.29
C VAL A 430 -28.64 -18.64 34.64
N CYS A 431 -28.72 -18.74 33.32
CA CYS A 431 -29.97 -18.62 32.57
C CYS A 431 -30.61 -19.99 32.32
N VAL A 432 -31.77 -20.23 32.95
CA VAL A 432 -32.51 -21.50 32.88
C VAL A 432 -33.76 -21.34 32.00
N LEU A 433 -34.00 -22.31 31.12
CA LEU A 433 -35.11 -22.26 30.16
C LEU A 433 -36.48 -22.23 30.86
N ASN A 434 -37.33 -21.27 30.50
CA ASN A 434 -38.70 -21.16 31.00
C ASN A 434 -39.65 -22.10 30.24
N SER A 435 -39.59 -23.40 30.53
CA SER A 435 -40.50 -24.39 29.92
C SER A 435 -40.99 -25.43 30.93
N PRO A 436 -42.28 -25.84 30.88
CA PRO A 436 -42.81 -26.95 31.69
C PRO A 436 -42.28 -28.33 31.26
N ASP A 437 -41.61 -28.43 30.11
CA ASP A 437 -41.04 -29.69 29.58
C ASP A 437 -39.63 -30.02 30.15
N VAL A 438 -39.28 -29.45 31.30
CA VAL A 438 -37.92 -29.49 31.86
C VAL A 438 -37.94 -29.98 33.32
N ASP A 439 -37.06 -30.92 33.66
CA ASP A 439 -36.92 -31.57 34.97
C ASP A 439 -35.56 -31.16 35.58
N VAL A 440 -35.62 -30.42 36.69
CA VAL A 440 -34.44 -29.90 37.43
C VAL A 440 -33.99 -30.87 38.53
N ASP A 441 -34.93 -31.59 39.14
CA ASP A 441 -34.66 -32.43 40.31
C ASP A 441 -34.11 -33.82 39.96
N SER A 442 -34.42 -34.35 38.77
CA SER A 442 -34.03 -35.71 38.34
C SER A 442 -32.84 -35.77 37.40
N CYS A 443 -32.18 -34.63 37.12
CA CYS A 443 -31.14 -34.53 36.10
C CYS A 443 -29.78 -35.02 36.62
N SER A 444 -29.23 -36.09 36.02
CA SER A 444 -27.95 -36.71 36.44
C SER A 444 -26.77 -36.39 35.51
N ILE A 445 -26.96 -35.49 34.54
CA ILE A 445 -25.93 -35.10 33.56
C ILE A 445 -24.96 -34.12 34.23
N SER A 446 -23.66 -34.41 34.18
CA SER A 446 -22.63 -33.53 34.75
C SER A 446 -22.66 -32.14 34.10
N ASN A 447 -22.56 -31.09 34.92
CA ASN A 447 -22.66 -29.67 34.55
C ASN A 447 -23.97 -29.29 33.81
N CYS A 448 -25.03 -30.07 33.97
CA CYS A 448 -26.38 -29.73 33.52
C CYS A 448 -27.22 -29.22 34.70
N LEU A 449 -27.97 -28.13 34.50
CA LEU A 449 -28.91 -27.59 35.48
C LEU A 449 -30.33 -28.10 35.29
N ALA A 450 -30.69 -28.50 34.07
CA ALA A 450 -32.06 -28.85 33.74
C ALA A 450 -32.08 -29.83 32.55
N CYS A 451 -32.71 -30.99 32.72
CA CYS A 451 -32.86 -32.03 31.69
C CYS A 451 -34.23 -31.93 31.00
N LEU A 452 -34.38 -32.41 29.77
CA LEU A 452 -35.71 -32.54 29.17
C LEU A 452 -36.55 -33.59 29.91
N ALA A 453 -37.75 -33.23 30.35
CA ALA A 453 -38.65 -34.12 31.11
C ALA A 453 -39.01 -35.40 30.33
N ASN A 454 -39.14 -35.27 29.00
CA ASN A 454 -39.42 -36.38 28.08
C ASN A 454 -38.16 -37.18 27.66
N SER A 455 -36.95 -36.70 27.99
CA SER A 455 -35.68 -37.36 27.63
C SER A 455 -34.56 -36.95 28.59
N ARG A 456 -34.46 -37.66 29.72
CA ARG A 456 -33.53 -37.36 30.81
C ARG A 456 -32.03 -37.52 30.47
N ASP A 457 -31.73 -38.10 29.30
CA ASP A 457 -30.38 -38.20 28.72
C ASP A 457 -30.01 -36.96 27.90
N VAL A 458 -30.87 -35.93 27.82
CA VAL A 458 -30.63 -34.69 27.08
C VAL A 458 -30.72 -33.49 28.00
N CYS A 459 -29.63 -32.72 28.08
CA CYS A 459 -29.63 -31.47 28.83
C CYS A 459 -30.39 -30.38 28.06
N ALA A 460 -31.34 -29.73 28.73
CA ALA A 460 -32.05 -28.54 28.23
C ALA A 460 -31.33 -27.24 28.61
N THR A 461 -30.56 -27.23 29.70
CA THR A 461 -29.76 -26.06 30.13
C THR A 461 -28.49 -26.52 30.85
N CYS A 462 -27.33 -26.24 30.28
CA CYS A 462 -26.04 -26.43 30.93
C CYS A 462 -25.73 -25.29 31.92
N SER A 463 -24.88 -25.55 32.91
CA SER A 463 -24.33 -24.52 33.80
C SER A 463 -23.57 -23.43 33.03
N SER A 464 -23.55 -22.19 33.53
CA SER A 464 -22.75 -21.11 32.95
C SER A 464 -21.29 -21.55 32.75
N GLY A 465 -20.75 -21.31 31.55
CA GLY A 465 -19.43 -21.79 31.13
C GLY A 465 -19.43 -23.16 30.44
N TYR A 466 -20.59 -23.78 30.21
CA TYR A 466 -20.73 -25.09 29.54
C TYR A 466 -21.77 -25.08 28.41
N LEU A 467 -21.60 -25.97 27.42
CA LEU A 467 -22.48 -26.17 26.27
C LEU A 467 -22.87 -27.65 26.12
N TRP A 468 -24.06 -27.91 25.60
CA TRP A 468 -24.55 -29.27 25.40
C TRP A 468 -23.90 -29.93 24.17
N ASN A 469 -23.06 -30.94 24.40
CA ASN A 469 -22.49 -31.76 23.33
C ASN A 469 -23.33 -33.03 23.16
N ALA A 470 -24.14 -33.08 22.10
CA ALA A 470 -25.02 -34.19 21.80
C ALA A 470 -24.29 -35.52 21.49
N ASN A 471 -23.02 -35.46 21.04
CA ASN A 471 -22.22 -36.66 20.75
C ASN A 471 -21.67 -37.28 22.05
N GLU A 472 -21.23 -36.44 22.99
CA GLU A 472 -20.71 -36.86 24.30
C GLU A 472 -21.81 -37.06 25.35
N LYS A 473 -23.04 -36.61 25.05
CA LYS A 473 -24.19 -36.57 25.97
C LYS A 473 -23.88 -35.87 27.30
N ALA A 474 -23.07 -34.81 27.24
CA ALA A 474 -22.60 -34.08 28.41
C ALA A 474 -22.56 -32.57 28.16
N CYS A 475 -22.61 -31.80 29.25
CA CYS A 475 -22.28 -30.39 29.22
C CYS A 475 -20.75 -30.23 29.30
N VAL A 476 -20.14 -29.87 28.18
CA VAL A 476 -18.68 -29.69 28.02
C VAL A 476 -18.31 -28.21 28.14
N VAL A 477 -17.04 -27.90 28.44
CA VAL A 477 -16.59 -26.52 28.63
C VAL A 477 -16.86 -25.69 27.37
N ALA A 478 -17.53 -24.55 27.53
CA ALA A 478 -17.79 -23.59 26.48
C ALA A 478 -16.47 -22.90 26.08
N CYS A 479 -16.16 -22.87 24.78
CA CYS A 479 -14.92 -22.32 24.23
C CYS A 479 -13.64 -22.82 24.95
N PRO A 480 -13.24 -24.10 24.77
CA PRO A 480 -12.13 -24.70 25.53
C PRO A 480 -10.76 -24.01 25.31
N ASP A 481 -10.57 -23.37 24.16
CA ASP A 481 -9.36 -22.62 23.83
C ASP A 481 -9.39 -21.24 24.50
N THR A 482 -8.47 -21.02 25.45
CA THR A 482 -8.37 -19.78 26.22
C THR A 482 -7.99 -18.56 25.38
N ASN A 483 -7.46 -18.75 24.16
CA ASN A 483 -7.11 -17.68 23.22
C ASN A 483 -8.26 -17.35 22.25
N CYS A 484 -9.32 -18.15 22.28
CA CYS A 484 -10.57 -17.88 21.59
C CYS A 484 -11.34 -16.75 22.29
N ILE A 485 -11.99 -15.87 21.51
CA ILE A 485 -12.88 -14.81 22.01
C ILE A 485 -14.33 -15.02 21.60
N ASP A 486 -14.58 -15.78 20.54
CA ASP A 486 -15.90 -16.19 20.13
C ASP A 486 -15.86 -17.63 19.59
N CYS A 487 -16.76 -18.48 20.06
CA CYS A 487 -16.89 -19.87 19.63
C CYS A 487 -18.34 -20.24 19.31
N ASN A 488 -18.51 -21.27 18.49
CA ASN A 488 -19.81 -21.80 18.11
C ASN A 488 -20.54 -22.39 19.34
N GLN A 489 -21.76 -21.92 19.62
CA GLN A 489 -22.54 -22.36 20.79
C GLN A 489 -23.02 -23.82 20.74
N SER A 490 -22.97 -24.47 19.58
CA SER A 490 -23.41 -25.86 19.41
C SER A 490 -22.25 -26.86 19.32
N THR A 491 -21.08 -26.43 18.83
CA THR A 491 -19.91 -27.32 18.66
C THR A 491 -18.75 -27.01 19.62
N GLY A 492 -18.73 -25.82 20.25
CA GLY A 492 -17.62 -25.36 21.09
C GLY A 492 -16.35 -24.96 20.31
N GLU A 493 -16.36 -25.12 18.98
CA GLU A 493 -15.24 -24.79 18.08
C GLU A 493 -15.03 -23.28 17.99
N CYS A 494 -13.77 -22.83 17.99
CA CYS A 494 -13.49 -21.41 17.91
C CYS A 494 -13.85 -20.81 16.54
N SER A 495 -14.52 -19.65 16.56
CA SER A 495 -14.90 -18.87 15.37
C SER A 495 -14.21 -17.50 15.28
N ALA A 496 -13.61 -17.02 16.38
CA ALA A 496 -12.73 -15.84 16.37
C ALA A 496 -11.66 -15.93 17.48
N CYS A 497 -10.40 -15.65 17.11
CA CYS A 497 -9.27 -15.57 18.05
C CYS A 497 -9.06 -14.16 18.59
N GLY A 498 -8.46 -14.07 19.78
CA GLY A 498 -8.02 -12.80 20.36
C GLY A 498 -6.89 -12.13 19.57
N VAL A 499 -6.66 -10.84 19.86
CA VAL A 499 -5.56 -10.06 19.28
C VAL A 499 -4.22 -10.75 19.54
N GLY A 500 -3.40 -10.86 18.49
CA GLY A 500 -2.12 -11.59 18.50
C GLY A 500 -2.23 -13.09 18.22
N TYR A 501 -3.41 -13.59 17.81
CA TYR A 501 -3.64 -15.00 17.48
C TYR A 501 -4.36 -15.16 16.13
N GLY A 502 -4.16 -16.32 15.49
CA GLY A 502 -4.79 -16.71 14.23
C GLY A 502 -5.45 -18.09 14.32
N MET A 503 -6.53 -18.29 13.56
CA MET A 503 -7.23 -19.57 13.50
C MET A 503 -6.47 -20.58 12.62
N GLN A 504 -6.23 -21.78 13.15
CA GLN A 504 -5.80 -22.95 12.38
C GLN A 504 -6.70 -24.14 12.74
N GLY A 505 -7.61 -24.50 11.83
CA GLY A 505 -8.72 -25.40 12.16
C GLY A 505 -9.69 -24.71 13.12
N ALA A 506 -9.96 -25.33 14.26
CA ALA A 506 -10.85 -24.82 15.31
C ALA A 506 -10.11 -24.25 16.55
N LEU A 507 -8.79 -24.05 16.44
CA LEU A 507 -7.91 -23.58 17.53
C LEU A 507 -7.15 -22.30 17.14
N CYS A 508 -6.77 -21.54 18.16
CA CYS A 508 -6.10 -20.25 18.09
C CYS A 508 -4.62 -20.36 18.45
N TYR A 509 -3.76 -20.16 17.46
CA TYR A 509 -2.31 -20.18 17.63
C TYR A 509 -1.74 -18.76 17.65
N PRO A 510 -0.71 -18.47 18.47
CA PRO A 510 -0.12 -17.14 18.53
C PRO A 510 0.53 -16.78 17.19
N CYS A 511 0.34 -15.54 16.76
CA CYS A 511 1.02 -15.00 15.59
C CYS A 511 2.52 -14.83 15.92
N THR A 512 3.39 -15.29 15.03
CA THR A 512 4.85 -15.19 15.18
C THR A 512 5.46 -14.04 14.38
N ILE A 513 4.68 -13.46 13.45
CA ILE A 513 5.08 -12.29 12.68
C ILE A 513 5.14 -11.05 13.59
N SER A 514 6.26 -10.32 13.54
CA SER A 514 6.44 -9.07 14.28
C SER A 514 5.35 -8.05 13.94
N ASP A 515 4.89 -7.32 14.94
CA ASP A 515 3.92 -6.22 14.80
C ASP A 515 2.59 -6.64 14.15
N CYS A 516 2.24 -7.93 14.27
CA CYS A 516 1.01 -8.51 13.76
C CYS A 516 -0.06 -8.62 14.85
N SER A 517 -1.25 -8.06 14.63
CA SER A 517 -2.41 -8.13 15.53
C SER A 517 -3.41 -9.22 15.17
N SER A 518 -3.40 -9.71 13.92
CA SER A 518 -4.14 -10.90 13.49
C SER A 518 -3.44 -11.59 12.33
N CYS A 519 -3.43 -12.93 12.33
CA CYS A 519 -2.79 -13.75 11.31
C CYS A 519 -3.69 -14.90 10.83
N SER A 520 -3.34 -15.47 9.68
CA SER A 520 -4.00 -16.62 9.07
C SER A 520 -2.98 -17.64 8.62
N PHE A 521 -3.28 -18.92 8.82
CA PHE A 521 -2.43 -20.04 8.41
C PHE A 521 -3.00 -20.67 7.13
N ARG A 522 -2.21 -20.68 6.05
CA ARG A 522 -2.60 -21.26 4.74
C ARG A 522 -1.65 -22.36 4.33
N THR A 523 -2.17 -23.46 3.78
CA THR A 523 -1.33 -24.53 3.24
C THR A 523 -0.86 -24.16 1.83
N ASP A 524 0.46 -24.14 1.63
CA ASP A 524 1.07 -23.95 0.31
C ASP A 524 0.76 -25.14 -0.61
N SER A 525 0.19 -24.87 -1.78
CA SER A 525 -0.30 -25.90 -2.70
C SER A 525 0.79 -26.66 -3.47
N ARG A 526 2.06 -26.25 -3.35
CA ARG A 526 3.21 -26.87 -4.03
C ARG A 526 4.07 -27.71 -3.08
N THR A 527 4.13 -27.31 -1.81
CA THR A 527 5.01 -27.88 -0.77
C THR A 527 4.26 -28.53 0.39
N GLY A 528 2.95 -28.30 0.51
CA GLY A 528 2.11 -28.84 1.59
C GLY A 528 2.38 -28.23 2.98
N LYS A 529 3.26 -27.22 3.09
CA LYS A 529 3.61 -26.58 4.35
C LYS A 529 2.59 -25.50 4.72
N SER A 530 2.32 -25.35 6.02
CA SER A 530 1.57 -24.21 6.55
C SER A 530 2.45 -22.95 6.53
N ILE A 531 1.97 -21.90 5.88
CA ILE A 531 2.54 -20.55 5.87
C ILE A 531 1.65 -19.66 6.74
N GLU A 532 2.24 -18.98 7.71
CA GLU A 532 1.60 -17.88 8.44
C GLU A 532 1.67 -16.62 7.57
N ILE A 533 0.54 -15.92 7.45
CA ILE A 533 0.48 -14.56 6.90
C ILE A 533 -0.22 -13.65 7.91
N CYS A 534 0.28 -12.43 8.06
CA CYS A 534 -0.43 -11.41 8.81
C CYS A 534 -1.62 -10.91 7.98
N THR A 535 -2.76 -10.70 8.63
CA THR A 535 -3.98 -10.13 8.06
C THR A 535 -4.26 -8.74 8.60
N GLN A 536 -3.74 -8.39 9.79
CA GLN A 536 -3.85 -7.08 10.39
C GLN A 536 -2.60 -6.79 11.23
N CYS A 537 -2.02 -5.60 11.07
CA CYS A 537 -0.85 -5.16 11.84
C CYS A 537 -1.27 -4.43 13.12
N SER A 538 -0.54 -4.63 14.22
CA SER A 538 -0.59 -3.76 15.39
C SER A 538 0.21 -2.47 15.16
N PHE A 539 1.25 -2.53 14.31
CA PHE A 539 2.04 -1.37 13.90
C PHE A 539 2.60 -1.51 12.48
N GLY A 540 2.70 -0.38 11.76
CA GLY A 540 3.16 -0.35 10.36
C GLY A 540 2.08 -0.68 9.33
N GLU A 541 2.47 -0.78 8.06
CA GLU A 541 1.58 -1.14 6.95
C GLU A 541 1.69 -2.62 6.59
N LEU A 542 0.56 -3.22 6.20
CA LEU A 542 0.48 -4.59 5.72
C LEU A 542 0.99 -4.67 4.28
N THR A 543 2.09 -5.40 4.08
CA THR A 543 2.66 -5.64 2.75
C THR A 543 1.87 -6.71 1.98
N ALA A 544 2.00 -6.71 0.65
CA ALA A 544 1.40 -7.72 -0.24
C ALA A 544 1.83 -9.18 0.06
N TYR A 545 2.88 -9.38 0.85
CA TYR A 545 3.37 -10.69 1.30
C TYR A 545 2.85 -11.10 2.69
N GLY A 546 1.95 -10.33 3.30
CA GLY A 546 1.40 -10.63 4.63
C GLY A 546 2.39 -10.36 5.77
N GLN A 547 3.29 -9.39 5.62
CA GLN A 547 4.20 -8.93 6.67
C GLN A 547 3.92 -7.47 7.03
N CYS A 548 4.09 -7.13 8.31
CA CYS A 548 3.99 -5.75 8.79
C CYS A 548 5.34 -5.05 8.64
N LYS A 549 5.34 -3.83 8.11
CA LYS A 549 6.56 -3.02 7.94
C LYS A 549 6.40 -1.64 8.55
N GLU A 550 7.34 -1.28 9.42
CA GLU A 550 7.43 0.06 10.01
C GLU A 550 7.54 1.14 8.91
N ILE A 551 6.69 2.17 9.03
CA ILE A 551 6.79 3.36 8.20
C ILE A 551 7.95 4.20 8.72
N VAL A 552 9.16 3.90 8.27
CA VAL A 552 10.32 4.77 8.50
C VAL A 552 10.14 6.05 7.68
N ARG A 553 9.35 6.99 8.21
CA ARG A 553 9.43 8.39 7.80
C ARG A 553 10.84 8.84 8.13
N VAL A 554 11.72 8.88 7.13
CA VAL A 554 13.06 9.47 7.24
C VAL A 554 12.90 10.97 7.45
N GLY A 555 12.59 11.36 8.68
CA GLY A 555 12.61 12.73 9.16
C GLY A 555 14.04 13.21 9.06
N ARG A 556 14.36 13.81 7.93
CA ARG A 556 15.68 14.36 7.61
C ARG A 556 15.94 15.51 8.57
N ARG A 557 16.46 15.20 9.77
CA ARG A 557 16.92 16.19 10.75
C ARG A 557 18.08 16.95 10.13
N THR A 558 17.75 18.01 9.40
CA THR A 558 18.67 19.06 8.98
C THR A 558 19.16 19.77 10.23
N VAL A 559 20.22 19.24 10.83
CA VAL A 559 20.99 19.97 11.83
C VAL A 559 21.59 21.18 11.11
N LEU A 560 20.98 22.34 11.31
CA LEU A 560 21.48 23.62 10.83
C LEU A 560 22.75 23.99 11.60
N ILE A 561 23.88 23.37 11.22
CA ILE A 561 25.19 23.90 11.57
C ILE A 561 25.33 25.21 10.79
N SER A 562 25.33 26.33 11.51
CA SER A 562 25.52 27.65 10.90
C SER A 562 26.79 27.67 10.05
N SER A 563 26.74 28.30 8.88
CA SER A 563 27.85 28.36 7.90
C SER A 563 29.14 28.98 8.47
N VAL A 564 29.03 29.70 9.59
CA VAL A 564 30.14 30.25 10.38
C VAL A 564 30.99 29.16 11.04
N SER A 565 30.40 28.04 11.47
CA SER A 565 31.12 26.98 12.19
C SER A 565 32.00 26.12 11.27
N ALA A 566 31.48 25.78 10.09
CA ALA A 566 32.19 24.96 9.10
C ALA A 566 33.41 25.70 8.51
N THR A 567 33.27 26.99 8.22
CA THR A 567 34.36 27.82 7.67
C THR A 567 35.50 28.00 8.69
N VAL A 568 35.19 28.19 9.97
CA VAL A 568 36.21 28.25 11.05
C VAL A 568 36.94 26.92 11.21
N LEU A 569 36.23 25.78 11.17
CA LEU A 569 36.87 24.46 11.27
C LEU A 569 37.79 24.15 10.08
N VAL A 570 37.39 24.49 8.84
CA VAL A 570 38.26 24.33 7.66
C VAL A 570 39.49 25.24 7.74
N LEU A 571 39.34 26.49 8.17
CA LEU A 571 40.48 27.41 8.32
C LEU A 571 41.47 26.93 9.40
N LEU A 572 40.98 26.43 10.54
CA LEU A 572 41.85 25.87 11.58
C LEU A 572 42.58 24.60 11.11
N ALA A 573 41.92 23.74 10.34
CA ALA A 573 42.56 22.57 9.73
C ALA A 573 43.67 22.98 8.73
N CYS A 574 43.42 23.98 7.88
CA CYS A 574 44.42 24.49 6.95
C CYS A 574 45.64 25.12 7.65
N ILE A 575 45.43 25.86 8.74
CA ILE A 575 46.52 26.44 9.56
C ILE A 575 47.33 25.33 10.25
N GLY A 576 46.67 24.30 10.79
CA GLY A 576 47.33 23.15 11.41
C GLY A 576 48.22 22.37 10.43
N ILE A 577 47.74 22.10 9.22
CA ILE A 577 48.51 21.44 8.17
C ILE A 577 49.70 22.31 7.73
N GLY A 578 49.52 23.63 7.59
CA GLY A 578 50.61 24.55 7.25
C GLY A 578 51.77 24.54 8.25
N LEU A 579 51.46 24.55 9.56
CA LEU A 579 52.48 24.50 10.62
C LEU A 579 53.21 23.15 10.67
N PHE A 580 52.52 22.03 10.40
CA PHE A 580 53.12 20.70 10.36
C PHE A 580 54.26 20.57 9.32
N PHE A 581 54.12 21.21 8.16
CA PHE A 581 55.16 21.21 7.13
C PHE A 581 56.35 22.15 7.42
N ILE A 582 56.15 23.21 8.21
CA ILE A 582 57.23 24.14 8.58
C ILE A 582 58.16 23.49 9.62
N PHE A 583 57.63 22.78 10.60
CA PHE A 583 58.44 22.15 11.65
C PHE A 583 59.24 20.91 11.20
N ARG A 584 58.87 20.27 10.07
CA ARG A 584 59.60 19.10 9.54
C ARG A 584 60.89 19.42 8.75
N ARG A 585 61.31 20.69 8.63
CA ARG A 585 62.50 21.11 7.86
C ARG A 585 63.75 21.48 8.67
N ARG A 586 63.82 21.17 9.98
CA ARG A 586 65.07 21.26 10.77
C ARG A 586 65.42 19.91 11.43
N SER A 587 66.54 19.35 10.99
CA SER A 587 67.27 18.17 11.48
C SER A 587 67.89 18.40 12.89
N PRO A 588 68.63 17.44 13.52
CA PRO A 588 69.03 16.09 13.08
C PRO A 588 68.93 14.95 14.15
N ARG A 589 69.45 13.77 13.77
CA ARG A 589 69.71 12.52 14.52
C ARG A 589 70.11 12.65 16.00
N LEU A 590 69.68 11.68 16.84
CA LEU A 590 70.53 10.85 17.71
C LEU A 590 69.78 9.56 18.17
N ASP A 591 70.45 8.67 18.90
CA ASP A 591 70.20 7.21 18.93
C ASP A 591 69.43 6.60 20.13
N ALA A 592 68.91 5.38 19.90
CA ALA A 592 68.86 4.19 20.79
C ALA A 592 67.86 4.05 21.98
N ALA A 593 67.68 2.76 22.37
CA ALA A 593 67.02 2.18 23.58
C ALA A 593 65.46 2.14 23.57
N SER A 594 64.81 0.96 23.45
CA SER A 594 64.35 0.01 24.52
C SER A 594 63.20 0.58 25.38
N GLU A 595 62.09 -0.08 25.76
CA GLU A 595 61.60 -1.48 25.87
C GLU A 595 60.04 -1.42 25.73
N ALA A 596 59.34 -2.31 25.01
CA ALA A 596 58.83 -3.64 25.38
C ALA A 596 57.45 -3.68 26.12
N LEU A 597 56.59 -4.64 25.72
CA LEU A 597 55.22 -4.97 26.24
C LEU A 597 54.12 -3.90 26.04
N SER A 598 52.81 -4.16 25.93
CA SER A 598 51.97 -5.36 25.61
C SER A 598 50.48 -4.87 25.59
N VAL A 599 49.47 -5.42 24.89
CA VAL A 599 49.34 -6.64 24.05
C VAL A 599 48.24 -6.45 22.96
N GLU A 600 47.74 -7.53 22.34
CA GLU A 600 46.65 -7.66 21.36
C GLU A 600 45.30 -7.01 21.77
N THR A 601 44.43 -6.44 20.92
CA THR A 601 43.89 -6.75 19.56
C THR A 601 42.92 -7.93 19.44
N LEU A 602 41.65 -7.64 19.18
CA LEU A 602 40.71 -8.35 18.27
C LEU A 602 39.45 -7.47 18.19
N GLN A 603 39.17 -6.67 17.15
CA GLN A 603 39.12 -6.89 15.69
C GLN A 603 37.83 -7.60 15.25
N GLU A 604 36.84 -6.80 14.86
CA GLU A 604 35.81 -7.22 13.90
C GLU A 604 36.18 -6.65 12.52
N HIS A 605 35.95 -7.44 11.48
CA HIS A 605 36.30 -7.12 10.10
C HIS A 605 35.09 -7.45 9.22
N GLU A 606 34.79 -6.57 8.25
CA GLU A 606 33.79 -6.83 7.22
C GLU A 606 34.14 -8.08 6.39
N LEU A 607 33.14 -8.82 5.89
CA LEU A 607 32.81 -8.72 4.45
C LEU A 607 31.46 -9.34 4.04
N SER A 608 30.92 -8.80 2.95
CA SER A 608 29.76 -9.26 2.17
C SER A 608 30.07 -10.44 1.24
N ARG A 609 29.11 -11.37 1.00
CA ARG A 609 28.48 -11.67 -0.32
C ARG A 609 27.75 -13.04 -0.39
N GLN A 610 26.83 -13.14 -1.39
CA GLN A 610 26.12 -14.33 -1.91
C GLN A 610 25.09 -14.97 -0.96
N CYS A 611 23.81 -15.11 -1.30
CA CYS A 611 23.18 -15.39 -2.61
C CYS A 611 22.07 -14.39 -3.01
#